data_AF-A0A6N7XUA2-F1
#
_entry.id   AF-A0A6N7XUA2-F1
#
_cell.length_a   1.000
_cell.length_b   1.000
_cell.length_c   1.000
_cell.angle_alpha   90.00
_cell.angle_beta   90.00
_cell.angle_gamma   90.00
#
_symmetry.space_group_name_H-M   'P 1'
#
loop_
_entity.id
_entity.type
_entity.pdbx_description
1 polymer ?
#
loop_
_entity_poly.entity_id
_entity_poly.type
_entity_poly.pdbx_seq_one_letter_code
_entity_poly.pdbx_strand_id
1 'polypeptide(L)'
;MTPTRCGSLPVVEVLGLIKSGMDAGQVHKLCLKNGGFVNLLGTNDAREVQARAEKGDAEAARVWDTLVYQICKWVGAMAAVLGGDVDGILLGGGMVHSDALVEAVRERCGWIAPVTAYPGEFELEAMAAGARRVLNGEEDAREYTGIPVFQGFDK
;
A
#
# COMPACT_ATOMS: atom_id res chain seq x y z
N MET A 1 6.20 -2.11 1.27
CA MET A 1 6.12 -3.51 0.76
C MET A 1 4.67 -3.94 0.87
N THR A 2 4.18 -4.74 -0.07
CA THR A 2 2.85 -5.39 0.00
C THR A 2 3.04 -6.91 -0.09
N PRO A 3 1.99 -7.75 -0.01
CA PRO A 3 2.18 -9.20 -0.05
C PRO A 3 2.92 -9.72 -1.29
N THR A 4 2.74 -9.07 -2.46
CA THR A 4 3.31 -9.52 -3.74
C THR A 4 4.29 -8.54 -4.39
N ARG A 5 4.47 -7.35 -3.80
CA ARG A 5 5.33 -6.29 -4.34
C ARG A 5 6.42 -5.91 -3.35
N CYS A 6 7.64 -5.74 -3.84
CA CYS A 6 8.80 -5.39 -3.02
C CYS A 6 8.68 -4.04 -2.31
N GLY A 7 7.91 -3.10 -2.88
CA GLY A 7 7.85 -1.72 -2.41
C GLY A 7 9.12 -0.93 -2.78
N SER A 8 9.43 0.12 -2.02
CA SER A 8 10.59 0.97 -2.27
C SER A 8 11.89 0.22 -2.02
N LEU A 9 12.79 0.25 -3.02
CA LEU A 9 14.11 -0.35 -2.98
C LEU A 9 15.16 0.65 -3.48
N PRO A 10 16.43 0.54 -3.04
CA PRO A 10 17.51 1.32 -3.64
C PRO A 10 17.72 0.91 -5.10
N VAL A 11 17.77 1.89 -6.00
CA VAL A 11 17.98 1.65 -7.44
C VAL A 11 19.29 0.89 -7.70
N VAL A 12 20.33 1.18 -6.90
CA VAL A 12 21.65 0.51 -7.02
C VAL A 12 21.57 -1.00 -6.79
N GLU A 13 20.69 -1.48 -5.90
CA GLU A 13 20.50 -2.91 -5.65
C GLU A 13 19.78 -3.58 -6.83
N VAL A 14 18.80 -2.88 -7.41
CA VAL A 14 18.12 -3.35 -8.63
C VAL A 14 19.11 -3.49 -9.79
N LEU A 15 20.03 -2.54 -9.95
CA LEU A 15 21.11 -2.63 -10.93
C LEU A 15 22.07 -3.79 -10.62
N GLY A 16 22.31 -4.08 -9.35
CA GLY A 16 23.07 -5.25 -8.90
C GLY A 16 22.46 -6.57 -9.38
N LEU A 17 21.14 -6.74 -9.24
CA LEU A 17 20.42 -7.93 -9.71
C LEU A 17 20.54 -8.12 -11.24
N ILE A 18 20.47 -7.02 -11.99
CA ILE A 18 20.65 -7.08 -13.45
C ILE A 18 22.09 -7.51 -13.78
N LYS A 19 23.08 -6.94 -13.09
CA LYS A 19 24.50 -7.32 -13.26
C LYS A 19 24.78 -8.77 -12.86
N SER A 20 24.03 -9.33 -11.91
CA SER A 20 24.14 -10.75 -11.54
C SER A 20 23.47 -11.70 -12.53
N GLY A 21 22.91 -11.18 -13.64
CA GLY A 21 22.35 -11.97 -14.72
C GLY A 21 20.83 -12.08 -14.73
N MET A 22 20.10 -11.34 -13.88
CA MET A 22 18.65 -11.25 -14.02
C MET A 22 18.28 -10.34 -15.20
N ASP A 23 17.37 -10.80 -16.05
CA ASP A 23 16.80 -9.97 -17.10
C ASP A 23 15.75 -8.99 -16.54
N ALA A 24 15.42 -7.98 -17.35
CA ALA A 24 14.44 -6.97 -16.97
C ALA A 24 13.05 -7.55 -16.65
N GLY A 25 12.65 -8.65 -17.31
CA GLY A 25 11.40 -9.33 -17.06
C GLY A 25 11.38 -10.07 -15.72
N GLN A 26 12.49 -10.68 -15.33
CA GLN A 26 12.68 -11.31 -14.03
C GLN A 26 12.62 -10.27 -12.90
N VAL A 27 13.35 -9.17 -13.06
CA VAL A 27 13.30 -8.04 -12.11
C VAL A 27 11.88 -7.47 -12.01
N HIS A 28 11.21 -7.26 -13.15
CA HIS A 28 9.84 -6.76 -13.19
C HIS A 28 8.86 -7.70 -12.44
N LYS A 29 8.99 -9.02 -12.63
CA LYS A 29 8.18 -10.01 -11.89
C LYS A 29 8.48 -9.97 -10.39
N LEU A 30 9.74 -9.84 -9.99
CA LEU A 30 10.12 -9.69 -8.58
C LEU A 30 9.52 -8.41 -7.97
N CYS A 31 9.48 -7.31 -8.72
CA CYS A 31 8.92 -6.06 -8.22
C CYS A 31 7.40 -6.09 -8.06
N LEU A 32 6.67 -6.75 -8.97
CA LEU A 32 5.21 -6.61 -9.08
C LEU A 32 4.39 -7.85 -8.73
N LYS A 33 4.97 -9.05 -8.79
CA LYS A 33 4.23 -10.32 -8.67
C LYS A 33 4.78 -11.23 -7.57
N ASN A 34 6.10 -11.32 -7.46
CA ASN A 34 6.78 -12.31 -6.63
C ASN A 34 7.63 -11.67 -5.54
N GLY A 35 7.39 -10.40 -5.21
CA GLY A 35 8.09 -9.69 -4.13
C GLY A 35 7.36 -9.86 -2.80
N GLY A 36 7.76 -9.08 -1.80
CA GLY A 36 6.99 -8.98 -0.57
C GLY A 36 6.98 -10.27 0.26
N PHE A 37 5.84 -10.55 0.88
CA PHE A 37 5.63 -11.77 1.67
C PHE A 37 5.85 -13.04 0.85
N VAL A 38 5.49 -13.03 -0.44
CA VAL A 38 5.72 -14.18 -1.31
C VAL A 38 7.20 -14.51 -1.40
N ASN A 39 8.05 -13.50 -1.58
CA ASN A 39 9.49 -13.70 -1.66
C ASN A 39 10.11 -14.10 -0.32
N LEU A 40 9.64 -13.47 0.77
CA LEU A 40 10.26 -13.58 2.08
C LEU A 40 9.77 -14.79 2.89
N LEU A 41 8.50 -15.16 2.76
CA LEU A 41 7.83 -16.15 3.62
C LEU A 41 7.09 -17.24 2.83
N GLY A 42 7.06 -17.14 1.49
CA GLY A 42 6.39 -18.10 0.61
C GLY A 42 4.86 -18.02 0.62
N THR A 43 4.27 -16.94 1.16
CA THR A 43 2.81 -16.76 1.22
C THR A 43 2.44 -15.31 0.90
N ASN A 44 1.25 -15.09 0.34
CA ASN A 44 0.67 -13.76 0.19
C ASN A 44 -0.45 -13.48 1.22
N ASP A 45 -0.75 -14.42 2.10
CA ASP A 45 -1.81 -14.25 3.11
C ASP A 45 -1.26 -13.55 4.34
N ALA A 46 -1.63 -12.29 4.53
CA ALA A 46 -1.23 -11.49 5.68
C ALA A 46 -1.68 -12.12 7.02
N ARG A 47 -2.80 -12.85 7.04
CA ARG A 47 -3.32 -13.53 8.25
C ARG A 47 -2.41 -14.69 8.62
N GLU A 48 -1.90 -15.41 7.63
CA GLU A 48 -0.93 -16.48 7.84
C GLU A 48 0.37 -15.94 8.41
N VAL A 49 0.90 -14.84 7.83
CA VAL A 49 2.12 -14.19 8.32
C VAL A 49 1.96 -13.75 9.79
N GLN A 50 0.85 -13.09 10.12
CA GLN A 50 0.56 -12.68 11.48
C GLN A 50 0.47 -13.88 12.43
N ALA A 51 -0.27 -14.93 12.05
CA ALA A 51 -0.41 -16.13 12.87
C ALA A 51 0.91 -16.88 13.09
N ARG A 52 1.83 -16.87 12.11
CA ARG A 52 3.20 -17.40 12.27
C ARG A 52 3.99 -16.57 13.28
N ALA A 53 3.94 -15.24 13.17
CA ALA A 53 4.61 -14.32 14.09
C ALA A 53 4.14 -14.53 15.54
N GLU A 54 2.83 -14.62 15.77
CA GLU A 54 2.23 -14.87 17.08
C GLU A 54 2.64 -16.22 17.70
N LYS A 55 2.96 -17.22 16.84
CA LYS A 55 3.48 -18.54 17.27
C LYS A 55 4.99 -18.54 17.52
N GLY A 56 5.67 -17.40 17.41
CA GLY A 56 7.10 -17.25 17.69
C GLY A 56 8.01 -17.44 16.47
N ASP A 57 7.48 -17.45 15.25
CA ASP A 57 8.32 -17.37 14.05
C ASP A 57 8.97 -15.98 13.95
N ALA A 58 10.26 -15.92 14.27
CA ALA A 58 11.02 -14.68 14.30
C ALA A 58 11.18 -14.04 12.91
N GLU A 59 11.18 -14.82 11.84
CA GLU A 59 11.26 -14.30 10.48
C GLU A 59 9.93 -13.67 10.07
N ALA A 60 8.81 -14.37 10.33
CA ALA A 60 7.47 -13.83 10.09
C ALA A 60 7.22 -12.55 10.90
N ALA A 61 7.63 -12.52 12.18
CA ALA A 61 7.54 -11.34 13.02
C ALA A 61 8.32 -10.15 12.43
N ARG A 62 9.57 -10.36 12.00
CA ARG A 62 10.39 -9.31 11.38
C ARG A 62 9.75 -8.77 10.09
N VAL A 63 9.20 -9.66 9.26
CA VAL A 63 8.56 -9.27 8.00
C VAL A 63 7.27 -8.48 8.27
N TRP A 64 6.48 -8.91 9.26
CA TRP A 64 5.28 -8.18 9.72
C TRP A 64 5.64 -6.80 10.26
N ASP A 65 6.62 -6.70 11.16
CA ASP A 65 7.09 -5.42 11.69
C ASP A 65 7.62 -4.50 10.59
N THR A 66 8.26 -5.06 9.56
CA THR A 66 8.70 -4.30 8.38
C THR A 66 7.52 -3.74 7.59
N LEU A 67 6.41 -4.48 7.46
CA LEU A 67 5.17 -3.95 6.86
C LEU A 67 4.69 -2.72 7.66
N VAL A 68 4.52 -2.88 8.97
CA VAL A 68 4.00 -1.81 9.84
C VAL A 68 4.91 -0.59 9.81
N TYR A 69 6.23 -0.81 9.90
CA TYR A 69 7.23 0.24 9.80
C TYR A 69 7.10 1.06 8.51
N GLN A 70 6.95 0.37 7.36
CA GLN A 70 6.81 1.06 6.08
C GLN A 70 5.50 1.86 6.02
N ILE A 71 4.39 1.32 6.52
CA ILE A 71 3.11 2.05 6.59
C ILE A 71 3.28 3.33 7.41
N CYS A 72 3.82 3.23 8.63
CA CYS A 72 4.00 4.38 9.52
C CYS A 72 4.94 5.44 8.92
N LYS A 73 6.02 5.00 8.26
CA LYS A 73 6.94 5.91 7.54
C LYS A 73 6.22 6.67 6.42
N TRP A 74 5.34 6.02 5.67
CA TRP A 74 4.56 6.68 4.62
C TRP A 74 3.52 7.65 5.19
N VAL A 75 2.86 7.31 6.30
CA VAL A 75 1.97 8.23 7.01
C VAL A 75 2.74 9.49 7.44
N GLY A 76 3.89 9.34 8.09
CA GLY A 76 4.73 10.46 8.49
C GLY A 76 5.25 11.29 7.31
N ALA A 77 5.62 10.65 6.20
CA ALA A 77 6.04 11.35 4.99
C ALA A 77 4.90 12.21 4.42
N MET A 78 3.67 11.70 4.40
CA MET A 78 2.51 12.45 3.90
C MET A 78 2.07 13.56 4.86
N ALA A 79 2.23 13.35 6.17
CA ALA A 79 2.01 14.41 7.15
C ALA A 79 2.93 15.62 6.88
N ALA A 80 4.21 15.37 6.55
CA ALA A 80 5.13 16.44 6.18
C ALA A 80 4.74 17.16 4.89
N VAL A 81 4.20 16.44 3.89
CA VAL A 81 3.66 17.05 2.65
C VAL A 81 2.49 17.99 2.95
N LEU A 82 1.66 17.65 3.92
CA LEU A 82 0.54 18.48 4.39
C LEU A 82 0.98 19.59 5.36
N GLY A 83 2.29 19.80 5.57
CA GLY A 83 2.79 20.81 6.51
C GLY A 83 2.49 20.49 7.98
N GLY A 84 2.16 19.24 8.30
CA GLY A 84 1.75 18.81 9.63
C GLY A 84 0.28 19.06 9.96
N ASP A 85 -0.48 19.73 9.08
CA ASP A 85 -1.91 19.97 9.27
C ASP A 85 -2.71 18.77 8.76
N VAL A 86 -2.98 17.82 9.66
CA VAL A 86 -3.62 16.55 9.35
C VAL A 86 -4.84 16.36 10.25
N ASP A 87 -6.04 16.34 9.64
CA ASP A 87 -7.29 16.14 10.38
C ASP A 87 -7.49 14.70 10.87
N GLY A 88 -6.98 13.73 10.11
CA GLY A 88 -7.16 12.31 10.41
C GLY A 88 -6.36 11.39 9.52
N ILE A 89 -6.09 10.19 10.04
CA ILE A 89 -5.43 9.10 9.32
C ILE A 89 -6.46 7.98 9.14
N LEU A 90 -6.86 7.74 7.89
CA LEU A 90 -7.85 6.73 7.55
C LEU A 90 -7.16 5.47 7.03
N LEU A 91 -7.34 4.35 7.73
CA LEU A 91 -6.82 3.05 7.30
C LEU A 91 -7.94 2.29 6.57
N GLY A 92 -7.72 1.94 5.31
CA GLY A 92 -8.66 1.14 4.50
C GLY A 92 -8.01 -0.12 3.91
N GLY A 93 -8.83 -0.96 3.28
CA GLY A 93 -8.40 -2.20 2.61
C GLY A 93 -8.46 -3.44 3.51
N GLY A 94 -8.34 -4.62 2.90
CA GLY A 94 -8.60 -5.89 3.58
C GLY A 94 -7.68 -6.21 4.78
N MET A 95 -6.44 -5.69 4.83
CA MET A 95 -5.53 -5.92 5.97
C MET A 95 -5.95 -5.19 7.25
N VAL A 96 -6.82 -4.19 7.14
CA VAL A 96 -7.28 -3.37 8.26
C VAL A 96 -8.26 -4.13 9.17
N HIS A 97 -8.68 -5.34 8.80
CA HIS A 97 -9.34 -6.28 9.72
C HIS A 97 -8.41 -6.79 10.84
N SER A 98 -7.09 -6.59 10.74
CA SER A 98 -6.16 -6.93 11.80
C SER A 98 -6.09 -5.81 12.84
N ASP A 99 -6.67 -6.05 14.02
CA ASP A 99 -6.59 -5.12 15.15
C ASP A 99 -5.13 -4.84 15.53
N ALA A 100 -4.26 -5.86 15.45
CA ALA A 100 -2.84 -5.71 15.71
C ALA A 100 -2.18 -4.71 14.75
N LEU A 101 -2.53 -4.74 13.46
CA LEU A 101 -2.05 -3.76 12.48
C LEU A 101 -2.56 -2.36 12.81
N VAL A 102 -3.86 -2.22 13.08
CA VAL A 102 -4.50 -0.93 13.37
C VAL A 102 -3.90 -0.29 14.61
N GLU A 103 -3.76 -1.04 15.70
CA GLU A 103 -3.20 -0.54 16.94
C GLU A 103 -1.71 -0.21 16.81
N ALA A 104 -0.96 -1.01 16.06
CA ALA A 104 0.45 -0.75 15.81
C ALA A 104 0.68 0.54 14.98
N VAL A 105 -0.25 0.92 14.11
CA VAL A 105 -0.25 2.22 13.41
C VAL A 105 -0.75 3.33 14.32
N ARG A 106 -1.82 3.09 15.10
CA ARG A 106 -2.37 4.04 16.07
C ARG A 106 -1.32 4.49 17.08
N GLU A 107 -0.55 3.56 17.63
CA GLU A 107 0.54 3.82 18.58
C GLU A 107 1.63 4.72 17.98
N ARG A 108 2.05 4.43 16.74
CA ARG A 108 3.19 5.12 16.10
C ARG A 108 2.83 6.43 15.41
N CYS A 109 1.58 6.58 14.96
CA CYS A 109 1.15 7.72 14.15
C CYS A 109 0.03 8.54 14.81
N GLY A 110 -0.55 8.11 15.93
CA GLY A 110 -1.65 8.82 16.60
C GLY A 110 -1.28 10.20 17.12
N TRP A 111 0.01 10.50 17.29
CA TRP A 111 0.49 11.85 17.61
C TRP A 111 0.35 12.84 16.45
N ILE A 112 0.22 12.34 15.20
CA ILE A 112 0.02 13.17 14.01
C ILE A 112 -1.45 13.61 13.94
N ALA A 113 -2.37 12.64 14.03
CA ALA A 113 -3.82 12.87 13.95
C ALA A 113 -4.58 11.61 14.44
N PRO A 114 -5.89 11.71 14.72
CA PRO A 114 -6.72 10.55 15.03
C PRO A 114 -6.67 9.48 13.94
N VAL A 115 -6.44 8.24 14.33
CA VAL A 115 -6.40 7.08 13.42
C VAL A 115 -7.74 6.34 13.45
N THR A 116 -8.37 6.17 12.29
CA THR A 116 -9.65 5.46 12.16
C THR A 116 -9.55 4.35 11.12
N ALA A 117 -9.97 3.16 11.50
CA ALA A 117 -10.01 2.00 10.63
C ALA A 117 -11.37 1.90 9.93
N TYR A 118 -11.33 1.69 8.61
CA TYR A 118 -12.45 1.34 7.75
C TYR A 118 -12.13 0.01 7.06
N PRO A 119 -12.32 -1.12 7.78
CA PRO A 119 -11.94 -2.42 7.25
C PRO A 119 -12.73 -2.80 6.01
N GLY A 120 -12.04 -3.39 5.03
CA GLY A 120 -12.65 -3.87 3.80
C GLY A 120 -12.53 -2.89 2.63
N GLU A 121 -13.33 -3.14 1.61
CA GLU A 121 -13.34 -2.42 0.34
C GLU A 121 -14.80 -2.13 -0.04
N PHE A 122 -15.08 -0.89 -0.46
CA PHE A 122 -16.43 -0.41 -0.78
C PHE A 122 -16.52 -0.03 -2.27
N GLU A 123 -15.84 -0.79 -3.14
CA GLU A 123 -15.66 -0.43 -4.55
C GLU A 123 -17.00 -0.41 -5.30
N LEU A 124 -17.84 -1.43 -5.11
CA LEU A 124 -19.13 -1.53 -5.78
C LEU A 124 -20.08 -0.42 -5.34
N GLU A 125 -20.12 -0.13 -4.04
CA GLU A 125 -20.89 0.95 -3.46
C GLU A 125 -20.40 2.32 -3.96
N ALA A 126 -19.08 2.53 -4.03
CA ALA A 126 -18.49 3.76 -4.56
C ALA A 126 -18.82 3.96 -6.04
N MET A 127 -18.74 2.90 -6.85
CA MET A 127 -19.13 2.94 -8.27
C MET A 127 -20.62 3.26 -8.44
N ALA A 128 -21.49 2.59 -7.68
CA ALA A 128 -22.93 2.84 -7.70
C ALA A 128 -23.26 4.25 -7.23
N ALA A 129 -22.60 4.75 -6.18
CA ALA A 129 -22.77 6.10 -5.67
C ALA A 129 -22.37 7.15 -6.72
N GLY A 130 -21.26 6.96 -7.42
CA GLY A 130 -20.85 7.85 -8.52
C GLY A 130 -21.87 7.90 -9.65
N ALA A 131 -22.31 6.73 -10.14
CA ALA A 131 -23.33 6.66 -11.17
C ALA A 131 -24.66 7.32 -10.74
N ARG A 132 -25.07 7.11 -9.49
CA ARG A 132 -26.30 7.71 -8.94
C ARG A 132 -26.24 9.23 -8.90
N ARG A 133 -25.11 9.83 -8.50
CA ARG A 133 -24.96 11.30 -8.48
C ARG A 133 -25.15 11.90 -9.87
N VAL A 134 -24.60 11.25 -10.90
CA VAL A 134 -24.79 11.67 -12.30
C VAL A 134 -26.26 11.56 -12.73
N LEU A 135 -26.91 10.42 -12.44
CA LEU A 135 -28.31 10.21 -12.81
C LEU A 135 -29.28 11.16 -12.10
N ASN A 136 -28.92 11.61 -10.89
CA ASN A 136 -29.69 12.57 -10.11
C ASN A 136 -29.42 14.04 -10.46
N GLY A 137 -28.43 14.33 -11.31
CA GLY A 137 -28.01 15.71 -11.61
C GLY A 137 -27.22 16.39 -10.48
N GLU A 138 -26.66 15.63 -9.54
CA GLU A 138 -25.79 16.12 -8.46
C GLU A 138 -24.33 16.30 -8.94
N GLU A 139 -23.94 15.61 -10.02
CA GLU A 139 -22.61 15.64 -10.62
C GLU A 139 -22.72 15.53 -12.15
N ASP A 140 -21.94 16.31 -12.90
CA ASP A 140 -21.90 16.18 -14.36
C ASP A 140 -21.08 14.96 -14.81
N ALA A 141 -21.59 14.22 -15.79
CA ALA A 141 -20.85 13.15 -16.43
C ALA A 141 -19.62 13.71 -17.16
N ARG A 142 -18.44 13.16 -16.88
CA ARG A 142 -17.21 13.54 -17.58
C ARG A 142 -17.00 12.71 -18.84
N GLU A 143 -16.52 13.36 -19.89
CA GLU A 143 -16.10 12.70 -21.13
C GLU A 143 -14.62 12.31 -21.05
N TYR A 144 -14.30 11.04 -21.29
CA TYR A 144 -12.93 10.59 -21.41
C TYR A 144 -12.39 10.99 -22.79
N THR A 145 -11.52 12.00 -22.83
CA THR A 145 -11.01 12.55 -24.10
C THR A 145 -10.05 11.62 -24.83
N GLY A 146 -9.46 10.63 -24.15
CA GLY A 146 -8.38 9.79 -24.68
C GLY A 146 -7.08 10.55 -24.97
N ILE A 147 -7.03 11.86 -24.67
CA ILE A 147 -5.88 12.72 -24.88
C ILE A 147 -5.07 12.76 -23.58
N PRO A 148 -3.79 12.32 -23.58
CA PRO A 148 -2.94 12.43 -22.40
C PRO A 148 -2.84 13.89 -21.95
N VAL A 149 -3.09 14.15 -20.66
CA VAL A 149 -2.98 15.50 -20.06
C VAL A 149 -1.53 15.91 -19.78
N PHE A 150 -0.60 14.95 -19.81
CA PHE A 150 0.84 15.18 -19.70
C PHE A 150 1.47 15.22 -21.10
N GLN A 151 1.26 16.32 -21.83
CA GLN A 151 1.91 16.58 -23.11
C GLN A 151 3.18 17.42 -22.92
N GLY A 152 4.13 17.34 -23.85
CA GLY A 152 5.35 18.15 -23.83
C GLY A 152 6.53 17.54 -23.06
N PHE A 153 6.47 16.24 -22.74
CA PHE A 153 7.58 15.49 -22.12
C PHE A 153 8.34 14.59 -23.10
N ASP A 154 8.03 14.67 -24.39
CA ASP A 154 8.82 14.02 -25.43
C ASP A 154 10.18 14.73 -25.53
N LYS A 155 11.24 14.01 -25.13
CA LYS A 155 12.63 14.41 -25.39
C LYS A 155 13.15 13.70 -26.63
#